data_AF-A0A075FV53-F1
#
_entry.id   AF-A0A075FV53-F1
#
_cell.length_a   1.000
_cell.length_b   1.000
_cell.length_c   1.000
_cell.angle_alpha   90.00
_cell.angle_beta   90.00
_cell.angle_gamma   90.00
#
_symmetry.space_group_name_H-M   'P 1'
#
loop_
_entity.id
_entity.type
_entity.pdbx_description
1 polymer ?
#
loop_
_entity_poly.entity_id
_entity_poly.type
_entity_poly.pdbx_seq_one_letter_code
_entity_poly.pdbx_strand_id
1 'polypeptide(L)'
;MSAISASMNREFVINRGHRIDNLLNLPLIVIDDIESMNRTKDIRLTLINLGLSNELERLSDVRLRSGKSRLRGRSRKIKKGPLIVCSNDLGIGDACENLLGVDLVNAKNLNVSDLAPGTEAGRLVVWTKSSFSNLSSNILKAVEINAS
;
A
#
# COMPACT_ATOMS: atom_id res chain seq x y z
N MET A 1 9.86 -9.02 14.93
CA MET A 1 8.56 -8.51 14.43
C MET A 1 8.72 -8.15 12.96
N SER A 2 7.97 -8.82 12.08
CA SER A 2 8.13 -8.70 10.61
C SER A 2 7.39 -7.47 10.06
N ALA A 3 7.86 -6.87 8.95
CA ALA A 3 7.25 -5.68 8.32
C ALA A 3 5.77 -5.87 7.97
N ILE A 4 5.38 -7.10 7.62
CA ILE A 4 3.99 -7.51 7.35
C ILE A 4 3.13 -7.42 8.61
N SER A 5 3.65 -7.87 9.75
CA SER A 5 2.91 -7.79 11.02
C SER A 5 2.71 -6.33 11.46
N ALA A 6 3.70 -5.47 11.21
CA ALA A 6 3.60 -4.05 11.50
C ALA A 6 2.54 -3.34 10.62
N SER A 7 2.36 -3.73 9.35
CA SER A 7 1.31 -3.14 8.51
C SER A 7 -0.10 -3.59 8.88
N MET A 8 -0.24 -4.72 9.59
CA MET A 8 -1.52 -5.19 10.12
C MET A 8 -1.92 -4.52 11.43
N ASN A 9 -0.97 -3.90 12.15
CA ASN A 9 -1.25 -3.25 13.42
C ASN A 9 -1.46 -1.75 13.25
N ARG A 10 -2.63 -1.29 13.70
CA ARG A 10 -3.10 0.10 13.61
C ARG A 10 -2.14 1.12 14.21
N GLU A 11 -1.58 0.83 15.38
CA GLU A 11 -0.73 1.77 16.10
C GLU A 11 0.53 2.09 15.28
N PHE A 12 1.16 1.08 14.69
CA PHE A 12 2.32 1.29 13.83
C PHE A 12 1.97 2.09 12.57
N VAL A 13 0.79 1.85 11.98
CA VAL A 13 0.34 2.57 10.78
C VAL A 13 0.08 4.05 11.05
N ILE A 14 -0.53 4.36 12.21
CA ILE A 14 -0.77 5.75 12.64
C ILE A 14 0.54 6.42 13.04
N ASN A 15 1.41 5.74 13.79
CA ASN A 15 2.70 6.29 14.23
C ASN A 15 3.61 6.64 13.06
N ARG A 16 3.55 5.88 11.96
CA ARG A 16 4.21 6.21 10.70
C ARG A 16 3.68 7.49 10.04
N GLY A 17 2.45 7.89 10.35
CA GLY A 17 1.81 9.11 9.87
C GLY A 17 0.82 8.92 8.72
N HIS A 18 0.25 7.72 8.56
CA HIS A 18 -0.94 7.52 7.72
C HIS A 18 -2.19 8.04 8.43
N ARG A 19 -3.12 8.64 7.68
CA ARG A 19 -4.38 9.17 8.20
C ARG A 19 -5.53 8.21 7.89
N ILE A 20 -5.77 7.27 8.80
CA ILE A 20 -6.86 6.29 8.70
C ILE A 20 -7.97 6.61 9.68
N ASP A 21 -9.22 6.40 9.28
CA ASP A 21 -10.38 6.60 10.15
C ASP A 21 -10.45 5.51 11.24
N ASN A 22 -10.91 5.86 12.44
CA ASN A 22 -10.97 5.00 13.63
C ASN A 22 -11.81 3.74 13.42
N LEU A 23 -12.80 3.79 12.54
CA LEU A 23 -13.69 2.68 12.21
C LEU A 23 -13.05 1.65 11.26
N LEU A 24 -11.91 1.99 10.62
CA LEU A 24 -11.28 1.12 9.64
C LEU A 24 -10.50 -0.01 10.33
N ASN A 25 -10.89 -1.26 10.13
CA ASN A 25 -10.15 -2.41 10.66
C ASN A 25 -8.96 -2.77 9.75
N LEU A 26 -7.85 -3.19 10.35
CA LEU A 26 -6.67 -3.71 9.64
C LEU A 26 -6.49 -5.20 9.95
N PRO A 27 -6.03 -6.01 8.98
CA PRO A 27 -5.68 -5.67 7.60
C PRO A 27 -6.90 -5.30 6.73
N LEU A 28 -6.71 -4.37 5.79
CA LEU A 28 -7.76 -4.02 4.82
C LEU A 28 -7.74 -5.02 3.67
N ILE A 29 -8.81 -5.80 3.52
CA ILE A 29 -8.96 -6.82 2.49
C ILE A 29 -10.13 -6.43 1.58
N VAL A 30 -9.87 -6.40 0.27
CA VAL A 30 -10.85 -6.03 -0.76
C VAL A 30 -11.09 -7.19 -1.73
N ILE A 31 -12.19 -7.12 -2.47
CA ILE A 31 -12.52 -8.09 -3.51
C ILE A 31 -11.53 -8.02 -4.68
N ASP A 32 -11.33 -9.16 -5.36
CA ASP A 32 -10.36 -9.28 -6.46
C ASP A 32 -10.78 -8.49 -7.72
N ASP A 33 -12.05 -8.10 -7.84
CA ASP A 33 -12.57 -7.32 -8.98
C ASP A 33 -11.81 -5.99 -9.19
N ILE A 34 -11.22 -5.44 -8.12
CA ILE A 34 -10.40 -4.22 -8.19
C ILE A 34 -9.20 -4.39 -9.14
N GLU A 35 -8.68 -5.61 -9.31
CA GLU A 35 -7.52 -5.90 -10.15
C GLU A 35 -7.77 -5.58 -11.64
N SER A 36 -9.04 -5.53 -12.06
CA SER A 36 -9.48 -5.26 -13.43
C SER A 36 -9.85 -3.80 -13.71
N MET A 37 -9.70 -2.91 -12.72
CA MET A 37 -10.08 -1.50 -12.85
C MET A 37 -8.99 -0.69 -13.55
N ASN A 38 -9.25 -0.30 -14.80
CA ASN A 38 -8.26 0.41 -15.63
C ASN A 38 -8.34 1.93 -15.49
N ARG A 39 -9.39 2.46 -14.85
CA ARG A 39 -9.59 3.91 -14.71
C ARG A 39 -9.15 4.39 -13.34
N THR A 40 -8.23 5.34 -13.32
CA THR A 40 -7.75 6.02 -12.11
C THR A 40 -8.88 6.61 -11.26
N LYS A 41 -9.94 7.13 -11.90
CA LYS A 41 -11.10 7.69 -11.19
C LYS A 41 -11.82 6.64 -10.34
N ASP A 42 -11.92 5.43 -10.87
CA ASP A 42 -12.67 4.35 -10.23
C ASP A 42 -11.89 3.83 -9.03
N ILE A 43 -10.57 3.63 -9.15
CA ILE A 43 -9.68 3.32 -8.01
C ILE A 43 -9.71 4.43 -6.95
N ARG A 44 -9.70 5.70 -7.36
CA ARG A 44 -9.79 6.81 -6.40
C ARG A 44 -11.11 6.74 -5.62
N LEU A 45 -12.22 6.47 -6.29
CA LEU A 45 -13.53 6.37 -5.66
C LEU A 45 -13.62 5.17 -4.71
N THR A 46 -13.08 4.02 -5.10
CA THR A 46 -13.05 2.84 -4.21
C THR A 46 -12.24 3.11 -2.94
N LEU A 47 -11.07 3.74 -3.04
CA LEU A 47 -10.28 4.12 -1.87
C LEU A 47 -11.02 5.12 -0.95
N ILE A 48 -11.77 6.07 -1.51
CA ILE A 48 -12.61 6.99 -0.73
C ILE A 48 -13.71 6.22 0.01
N ASN A 49 -14.39 5.31 -0.68
CA ASN A 49 -15.47 4.49 -0.11
C ASN A 49 -14.96 3.54 0.98
N LEU A 50 -13.69 3.13 0.91
CA LEU A 50 -13.00 2.36 1.96
C LEU A 50 -12.57 3.22 3.15
N GLY A 51 -12.88 4.53 3.18
CA GLY A 51 -12.54 5.42 4.29
C GLY A 51 -11.11 5.99 4.23
N LEU A 52 -10.44 5.93 3.08
CA LEU A 52 -9.08 6.47 2.89
C LEU A 52 -9.05 7.89 2.33
N SER A 53 -10.17 8.62 2.42
CA SER A 53 -10.29 10.02 1.97
C SER A 53 -9.22 10.92 2.59
N ASN A 54 -9.06 10.88 3.92
CA ASN A 54 -8.08 11.66 4.67
C ASN A 54 -6.64 11.33 4.28
N GLU A 55 -6.38 10.07 3.94
CA GLU A 55 -5.08 9.61 3.45
C GLU A 55 -4.80 10.16 2.05
N LEU A 56 -5.77 10.09 1.13
CA LEU A 56 -5.61 10.67 -0.21
C LEU A 56 -5.41 12.19 -0.18
N GLU A 57 -6.10 12.88 0.73
CA GLU A 57 -5.89 14.31 0.94
C GLU A 57 -4.46 14.60 1.43
N ARG A 58 -3.95 13.81 2.38
CA ARG A 58 -2.57 13.92 2.87
C ARG A 58 -1.53 13.81 1.75
N LEU A 59 -1.80 12.95 0.75
CA LEU A 59 -0.92 12.71 -0.40
C LEU A 59 -0.96 13.84 -1.44
N SER A 60 -2.08 14.57 -1.51
CA SER A 60 -2.24 15.70 -2.44
C SER A 60 -1.31 16.88 -2.10
N ASP A 61 -0.91 17.02 -0.83
CA ASP A 61 0.12 17.97 -0.39
C ASP A 61 1.52 17.50 -0.82
N VAL A 62 1.92 17.93 -2.03
CA VAL A 62 3.23 17.67 -2.62
C VAL A 62 4.18 18.83 -2.32
N ARG A 63 5.26 18.54 -1.61
CA ARG A 63 6.29 19.54 -1.29
C ARG A 63 7.36 19.60 -2.37
N LEU A 64 7.78 20.81 -2.74
CA LEU A 64 8.93 20.98 -3.62
C LEU A 64 10.23 20.71 -2.86
N ARG A 65 11.16 19.97 -3.48
CA ARG A 65 12.53 19.83 -2.98
C ARG A 65 13.29 21.14 -3.21
N SER A 66 14.16 21.48 -2.28
CA SER A 66 15.10 22.58 -2.39
C SER A 66 16.50 22.09 -2.80
N GLY A 67 17.38 23.02 -3.18
CA GLY A 67 18.79 22.75 -3.45
C GLY A 67 19.08 21.93 -4.72
N LYS A 68 20.24 21.26 -4.73
CA LYS A 68 20.77 20.52 -5.89
C LYS A 68 19.85 19.41 -6.39
N SER A 69 19.07 18.78 -5.50
CA SER A 69 18.12 17.73 -5.87
C SER A 69 17.05 18.23 -6.84
N ARG A 70 16.62 19.49 -6.70
CA ARG A 70 15.66 20.13 -7.63
C ARG A 70 16.28 20.31 -9.02
N LEU A 71 17.53 20.78 -9.07
CA LEU A 71 18.26 21.02 -10.32
C LEU A 71 18.51 19.72 -11.11
N ARG A 72 18.63 18.58 -10.43
CA ARG A 72 18.80 17.26 -11.04
C ARG A 72 17.47 16.58 -11.43
N GLY A 73 16.41 17.35 -11.64
CA GLY A 73 15.09 16.85 -12.06
C GLY A 73 14.22 16.20 -10.98
N ARG A 74 14.71 16.08 -9.73
CA ARG A 74 13.94 15.50 -8.61
C ARG A 74 13.20 16.58 -7.82
N SER A 75 12.43 17.39 -8.51
CA SER A 75 11.82 18.62 -7.99
C SER A 75 10.70 18.42 -6.96
N ARG A 76 9.96 17.30 -7.00
CA ARG A 76 8.82 17.02 -6.10
C ARG A 76 9.13 15.94 -5.07
N LYS A 77 8.76 16.15 -3.82
CA LYS A 77 8.78 15.16 -2.73
C LYS A 77 7.34 14.69 -2.51
N ILE A 78 7.05 13.49 -3.00
CA ILE A 78 5.76 12.82 -2.83
C ILE A 78 5.84 11.95 -1.57
N LYS A 79 4.78 11.96 -0.76
CA LYS A 79 4.66 11.13 0.43
C LYS A 79 4.34 9.69 0.01
N LYS A 80 4.81 8.70 0.76
CA LYS A 80 4.38 7.31 0.56
C LYS A 80 3.02 7.10 1.23
N GLY A 81 2.06 6.66 0.44
CA GLY A 81 0.68 6.40 0.82
C GLY A 81 0.38 4.91 0.86
N PRO A 82 -0.89 4.53 0.61
CA PRO A 82 -1.29 3.13 0.65
C PRO A 82 -0.55 2.32 -0.42
N LEU A 83 -0.19 1.11 -0.04
CA LEU A 83 0.30 0.08 -0.95
C LEU A 83 -0.87 -0.85 -1.26
N ILE A 84 -1.22 -1.00 -2.54
CA ILE A 84 -2.17 -2.01 -2.99
C ILE A 84 -1.38 -3.26 -3.36
N VAL A 85 -1.79 -4.40 -2.82
CA VAL A 85 -1.20 -5.70 -3.15
C VAL A 85 -2.24 -6.54 -3.88
N CYS A 86 -1.94 -6.89 -5.14
CA CYS A 86 -2.78 -7.71 -6.00
C CYS A 86 -2.15 -9.09 -6.26
N SER A 87 -2.93 -10.09 -6.65
CA SER A 87 -2.39 -11.36 -7.13
C SER A 87 -1.99 -11.30 -8.59
N ASN A 88 -2.82 -10.66 -9.41
CA ASN A 88 -2.56 -10.43 -10.82
C ASN A 88 -2.82 -8.95 -11.15
N ASP A 89 -2.06 -8.41 -12.08
CA ASP A 89 -2.34 -7.10 -12.63
C ASP A 89 -3.14 -7.29 -13.92
N LEU A 90 -4.43 -6.94 -13.88
CA LEU A 90 -5.35 -7.03 -15.02
C LEU A 90 -5.65 -5.63 -15.61
N GLY A 91 -4.82 -4.63 -15.28
CA GLY A 91 -4.93 -3.24 -15.72
C GLY A 91 -5.06 -2.22 -14.58
N ILE A 92 -5.10 -2.68 -13.33
CA ILE A 92 -5.00 -1.82 -12.14
C ILE A 92 -3.66 -1.07 -12.07
N GLY A 93 -2.57 -1.63 -12.61
CA GLY A 93 -1.25 -0.99 -12.66
C GLY A 93 -1.29 0.41 -13.25
N ASP A 94 -1.86 0.53 -14.45
CA ASP A 94 -1.98 1.79 -15.18
C ASP A 94 -2.86 2.79 -14.42
N ALA A 95 -3.94 2.31 -13.79
CA ALA A 95 -4.84 3.14 -13.01
C ALA A 95 -4.15 3.72 -11.77
N CYS A 96 -3.33 2.91 -11.09
CA CYS A 96 -2.60 3.27 -9.88
C CYS A 96 -1.39 4.18 -10.16
N GLU A 97 -0.69 4.03 -11.28
CA GLU A 97 0.50 4.82 -11.60
C GLU A 97 0.22 6.33 -11.62
N ASN A 98 -0.98 6.72 -12.04
CA ASN A 98 -1.41 8.12 -12.10
C ASN A 98 -1.88 8.68 -10.74
N LEU A 99 -2.01 7.84 -9.70
CA LEU A 99 -2.37 8.30 -8.35
C LEU A 99 -1.14 8.72 -7.56
N LEU A 100 -1.20 9.90 -6.97
CA LEU A 100 -0.10 10.41 -6.14
C LEU A 100 0.08 9.57 -4.88
N GLY A 101 1.26 8.94 -4.75
CA GLY A 101 1.69 8.27 -3.53
C GLY A 101 1.03 6.92 -3.25
N VAL A 102 0.15 6.46 -4.14
CA VAL A 102 -0.39 5.09 -4.14
C VAL A 102 0.56 4.23 -4.96
N ASP A 103 1.07 3.15 -4.36
CA ASP A 103 1.90 2.19 -5.09
C ASP A 103 1.09 0.89 -5.26
N LEU A 104 1.36 0.15 -6.35
CA LEU A 104 0.83 -1.19 -6.59
C LEU A 104 1.99 -2.19 -6.64
N VAL A 105 1.84 -3.35 -6.00
CA VAL A 105 2.79 -4.46 -6.09
C VAL A 105 2.05 -5.77 -6.22
N ASN A 106 2.54 -6.66 -7.08
CA ASN A 106 2.06 -8.03 -7.12
C ASN A 106 2.56 -8.79 -5.87
N ALA A 107 1.69 -9.56 -5.22
CA ALA A 107 1.99 -10.34 -4.03
C ALA A 107 3.23 -11.24 -4.18
N LYS A 108 3.49 -11.77 -5.39
CA LYS A 108 4.68 -12.58 -5.70
C LYS A 108 5.98 -11.78 -5.65
N ASN A 109 5.91 -10.48 -5.92
CA ASN A 109 7.05 -9.57 -5.99
C ASN A 109 7.12 -8.64 -4.77
N LEU A 110 6.36 -8.94 -3.71
CA LEU A 110 6.28 -8.09 -2.53
C LEU A 110 7.61 -8.12 -1.75
N ASN A 111 8.24 -6.95 -1.60
CA ASN A 111 9.51 -6.82 -0.89
C ASN A 111 9.36 -6.03 0.42
N VAL A 112 10.34 -6.16 1.30
CA VAL A 112 10.41 -5.39 2.55
C VAL A 112 10.48 -3.89 2.26
N SER A 113 11.16 -3.47 1.19
CA SER A 113 11.24 -2.06 0.78
C SER A 113 9.88 -1.45 0.47
N ASP A 114 8.91 -2.26 0.04
CA ASP A 114 7.55 -1.80 -0.29
C ASP A 114 6.72 -1.61 0.98
N LEU A 115 6.87 -2.52 1.95
CA LEU A 115 6.18 -2.52 3.24
C LEU A 115 6.81 -1.56 4.26
N ALA A 116 8.11 -1.32 4.14
CA ALA A 116 8.90 -0.51 5.06
C ALA A 116 9.78 0.52 4.32
N PRO A 117 9.19 1.42 3.50
CA PRO A 117 9.98 2.37 2.74
C PRO A 117 10.71 3.33 3.67
N GLY A 118 12.02 3.51 3.45
CA GLY A 118 12.85 4.34 4.31
C GLY A 118 13.16 3.73 5.68
N THR A 119 13.21 2.39 5.78
CA THR A 119 13.58 1.62 6.99
C THR A 119 12.63 1.76 8.19
N GLU A 120 11.52 2.43 8.02
CA GLU A 120 10.43 2.50 8.98
C GLU A 120 9.39 1.43 8.61
N ALA A 121 8.74 0.75 9.56
CA ALA A 121 7.68 -0.23 9.29
C ALA A 121 6.28 0.39 9.42
N GLY A 122 5.21 -0.39 9.23
CA GLY A 122 3.83 0.10 9.44
C GLY A 122 3.27 0.90 8.26
N ARG A 123 3.61 0.55 7.02
CA ARG A 123 2.93 1.15 5.87
C ARG A 123 1.47 0.69 5.82
N LEU A 124 0.55 1.56 5.42
CA LEU A 124 -0.82 1.19 5.14
C LEU A 124 -0.88 0.28 3.89
N VAL A 125 -1.43 -0.92 4.03
CA VAL A 125 -1.53 -1.90 2.94
C VAL A 125 -2.98 -2.31 2.72
N VAL A 126 -3.39 -2.34 1.46
CA VAL A 126 -4.68 -2.84 0.98
C VAL A 126 -4.44 -4.12 0.21
N TRP A 127 -5.04 -5.21 0.65
CA TRP A 127 -4.84 -6.54 0.07
C TRP A 127 -6.05 -6.95 -0.75
N THR A 128 -5.84 -7.52 -1.92
CA THR A 128 -6.90 -8.30 -2.58
C THR A 128 -7.10 -9.63 -1.85
N LYS A 129 -8.31 -10.19 -1.92
CA LYS A 129 -8.64 -11.43 -1.21
C LYS A 129 -7.72 -12.58 -1.62
N SER A 130 -7.47 -12.71 -2.92
CA SER A 130 -6.55 -13.68 -3.49
C SER A 130 -5.11 -13.50 -3.00
N SER A 131 -4.62 -12.26 -2.94
CA SER A 131 -3.23 -11.98 -2.52
C SER A 131 -3.01 -12.29 -1.05
N PHE A 132 -3.99 -11.95 -0.21
CA PHE A 132 -3.97 -12.27 1.21
C PHE A 132 -4.01 -13.79 1.47
N SER A 133 -4.85 -14.53 0.74
CA SER A 133 -4.93 -16.00 0.86
C SER A 133 -3.62 -16.68 0.42
N ASN A 134 -2.98 -16.18 -0.62
CA ASN A 134 -1.68 -16.67 -1.06
C ASN A 134 -0.61 -16.41 -0.01
N LEU A 135 -0.64 -15.25 0.65
CA LEU A 135 0.26 -14.93 1.75
C LEU A 135 0.07 -15.88 2.94
N SER A 136 -1.17 -16.12 3.38
CA SER A 136 -1.43 -17.00 4.53
C SER A 136 -0.98 -18.43 4.27
N SER A 137 -1.22 -18.96 3.07
CA SER A 137 -0.77 -20.31 2.72
C SER A 137 0.77 -20.44 2.73
N ASN A 138 1.49 -19.41 2.28
CA ASN A 138 2.95 -19.39 2.30
C ASN A 138 3.49 -19.25 3.73
N ILE A 139 2.85 -18.44 4.58
CA ILE A 139 3.22 -18.33 6.01
C ILE A 139 2.99 -19.65 6.72
N LEU A 140 1.87 -20.33 6.49
CA LEU A 140 1.56 -21.64 7.07
C LEU A 140 2.58 -22.70 6.63
N LYS A 141 2.92 -22.77 5.34
CA LYS A 141 3.97 -23.67 4.82
C LYS A 141 5.36 -23.39 5.42
N ALA A 142 5.71 -22.11 5.59
CA ALA A 142 6.98 -21.73 6.19
C ALA A 142 7.07 -22.14 7.67
N VAL A 143 5.95 -22.20 8.40
CA VAL A 143 5.93 -22.68 9.78
C VAL A 143 6.11 -24.20 9.85
N GLU A 144 5.50 -24.97 8.94
CA GLU A 144 5.65 -26.44 8.89
C GLU A 144 7.09 -26.88 8.59
N ILE A 145 7.80 -26.17 7.70
CA ILE A 145 9.20 -26.47 7.35
C ILE A 145 10.17 -26.22 8.52
N ASN A 146 9.87 -25.26 9.41
CA ASN A 146 10.72 -24.95 10.57
C ASN A 146 10.39 -25.81 11.81
N ALA A 147 9.33 -26.62 11.74
CA ALA A 147 8.92 -27.53 12.81
C ALA A 147 9.35 -28.99 12.56
N SER A 148 10.07 -29.26 11.46
CA SER A 148 10.69 -30.54 11.11
C SER A 148 12.21 -30.43 11.21
#